data_AF-A0A9D9L2J5-F1
#
_entry.id   AF-A0A9D9L2J5-F1
#
_cell.length_a   1.000
_cell.length_b   1.000
_cell.length_c   1.000
_cell.angle_alpha   90.00
_cell.angle_beta   90.00
_cell.angle_gamma   90.00
#
_symmetry.space_group_name_H-M   'P 1'
#
loop_
_entity.id
_entity.type
_entity.pdbx_description
1 polymer ?
#
loop_
_entity_poly.entity_id
_entity_poly.type
_entity_poly.pdbx_seq_one_letter_code
_entity_poly.pdbx_strand_id
1 'polypeptide(L)'
;MLQLPIDETEAKLNLNVTWSDEDTDAKIYYTYSSAKAQIDDYAGEGEVDYNTDILAKQLLKDLARYIWNDCRDEFEARFQHEIIKFRNDRMVRLYVSEREVGEGEEDTLPDV
;
A
#
# COMPACT_ATOMS: atom_id res chain seq x y z
N MET A 1 -5.07 -5.14 -19.62
CA MET A 1 -4.91 -3.78 -19.08
C MET A 1 -4.08 -3.92 -17.81
N LEU A 2 -2.98 -3.18 -17.70
CA LEU A 2 -2.11 -3.24 -16.52
C LEU A 2 -2.84 -2.57 -15.35
N GLN A 3 -3.03 -3.26 -14.22
CA GLN A 3 -3.85 -2.76 -13.11
C GLN A 3 -3.00 -1.99 -12.10
N LEU A 4 -3.31 -0.71 -11.91
CA LEU A 4 -2.69 0.13 -10.88
C LEU A 4 -3.25 -0.20 -9.48
N PRO A 5 -2.47 0.02 -8.41
CA PRO A 5 -2.94 -0.12 -7.03
C PRO A 5 -3.95 0.96 -6.60
N ILE A 6 -4.08 2.04 -7.37
CA ILE A 6 -5.02 3.16 -7.17
C ILE A 6 -5.62 3.57 -8.53
N ASP A 7 -6.61 4.46 -8.51
CA ASP A 7 -7.22 5.00 -9.74
C ASP A 7 -6.19 5.67 -10.66
N GLU A 8 -6.35 5.51 -11.97
CA GLU A 8 -5.41 6.03 -12.97
C GLU A 8 -5.35 7.56 -12.98
N THR A 9 -6.50 8.23 -12.85
CA THR A 9 -6.56 9.70 -12.79
C THR A 9 -5.87 10.19 -11.53
N GLU A 10 -6.11 9.51 -10.41
CA GLU A 10 -5.45 9.80 -9.14
C GLU A 10 -3.92 9.62 -9.24
N ALA A 11 -3.45 8.55 -9.90
CA ALA A 11 -2.03 8.29 -10.14
C ALA A 11 -1.36 9.36 -11.01
N LYS A 12 -2.02 9.75 -12.11
CA LYS A 12 -1.53 10.81 -13.03
C LYS A 12 -1.42 12.15 -12.31
N LEU A 13 -2.46 12.57 -11.60
CA LEU A 13 -2.47 13.82 -10.83
C LEU A 13 -1.40 13.82 -9.74
N ASN A 14 -1.16 12.69 -9.09
CA ASN A 14 -0.13 12.56 -8.05
C ASN A 14 1.29 12.83 -8.55
N LEU A 15 1.55 12.56 -9.84
CA LEU A 15 2.82 12.81 -10.51
C LEU A 15 2.82 14.11 -11.34
N ASN A 16 1.78 14.93 -11.21
CA ASN A 16 1.55 16.13 -12.02
C ASN A 16 1.53 15.88 -13.54
N VAL A 17 1.06 14.70 -13.95
CA VAL A 17 0.84 14.36 -15.36
C VAL A 17 -0.60 14.69 -15.73
N THR A 18 -0.79 15.50 -16.77
CA THR A 18 -2.10 15.98 -17.22
C THR A 18 -2.45 15.58 -18.66
N TRP A 19 -1.53 14.91 -19.35
CA TRP A 19 -1.71 14.42 -20.72
C TRP A 19 -1.87 12.90 -20.73
N SER A 20 -2.31 12.36 -21.88
CA SER A 20 -2.38 10.93 -22.13
C SER A 20 -1.35 10.58 -23.19
N ASP A 21 -0.46 9.65 -22.87
CA ASP A 21 0.62 9.21 -23.75
C ASP A 21 1.01 7.78 -23.32
N GLU A 22 1.13 6.86 -24.28
CA GLU A 22 1.31 5.43 -23.98
C GLU A 22 2.61 5.14 -23.22
N ASP A 23 3.70 5.82 -23.60
CA ASP A 23 5.01 5.66 -22.94
C ASP A 23 4.99 6.22 -21.51
N THR A 24 4.38 7.39 -21.34
CA THR A 24 4.17 8.02 -20.02
C THR A 24 3.31 7.12 -19.13
N ASP A 25 2.22 6.57 -19.67
CA ASP A 25 1.28 5.71 -18.94
C ASP A 25 1.93 4.40 -18.52
N ALA A 26 2.77 3.80 -19.38
CA ALA A 26 3.58 2.64 -19.03
C ALA A 26 4.59 2.97 -17.91
N LYS A 27 5.25 4.13 -17.97
CA LYS A 27 6.18 4.56 -16.92
C LYS A 27 5.47 4.79 -15.58
N ILE A 28 4.28 5.39 -15.59
CA ILE A 28 3.44 5.55 -14.39
C ILE A 28 3.11 4.19 -13.80
N TYR A 29 2.68 3.23 -14.63
CA TYR A 29 2.42 1.87 -14.19
C TYR A 29 3.63 1.24 -13.48
N TYR A 30 4.80 1.22 -14.13
CA TYR A 30 6.01 0.64 -13.52
C TYR A 30 6.43 1.34 -12.23
N THR A 31 6.25 2.66 -12.17
CA THR A 31 6.53 3.47 -10.96
C THR A 31 5.64 3.03 -9.80
N TYR A 32 4.33 2.93 -10.03
CA TYR A 32 3.37 2.53 -9.01
C TYR A 32 3.46 1.05 -8.63
N SER A 33 3.76 0.16 -9.58
CA SER A 33 4.03 -1.26 -9.27
C SER A 33 5.26 -1.41 -8.40
N SER A 34 6.32 -0.65 -8.68
CA SER A 34 7.54 -0.65 -7.86
C SER A 34 7.28 -0.10 -6.46
N ALA A 35 6.55 1.02 -6.35
CA ALA A 35 6.16 1.58 -5.06
C ALA A 35 5.30 0.60 -4.26
N LYS A 36 4.32 -0.05 -4.90
CA LYS A 36 3.45 -1.04 -4.25
C LYS A 36 4.27 -2.18 -3.67
N ALA A 37 5.17 -2.76 -4.45
CA ALA A 37 6.01 -3.87 -4.00
C ALA A 37 6.83 -3.51 -2.74
N GLN A 38 7.33 -2.28 -2.64
CA GLN A 38 8.05 -1.82 -1.46
C GLN A 38 7.14 -1.58 -0.25
N ILE A 39 5.98 -0.96 -0.46
CA ILE A 39 5.05 -0.71 0.66
C ILE A 39 4.47 -2.04 1.17
N ASP A 40 4.21 -3.01 0.30
CA ASP A 40 3.82 -4.37 0.69
C ASP A 40 4.92 -5.03 1.54
N ASP A 41 6.19 -4.89 1.16
CA ASP A 41 7.33 -5.40 1.95
C ASP A 41 7.40 -4.75 3.35
N TYR A 42 7.18 -3.44 3.43
CA TYR A 42 7.11 -2.74 4.73
C TYR A 42 5.90 -3.13 5.57
N ALA A 43 4.78 -3.50 4.93
CA ALA A 43 3.56 -3.93 5.61
C ALA A 43 3.76 -5.24 6.38
N GLY A 44 4.63 -6.13 5.88
CA GLY A 44 4.82 -7.47 6.39
C GLY A 44 3.79 -8.44 5.82
N GLU A 45 3.13 -9.21 6.68
CA GLU A 45 2.17 -10.23 6.24
C GLU A 45 0.78 -9.65 5.93
N GLY A 46 0.08 -10.30 5.01
CA GLY A 46 -1.28 -9.94 4.60
C GLY A 46 -1.37 -8.97 3.42
N GLU A 47 -2.52 -8.94 2.77
CA GLU A 47 -2.76 -8.07 1.62
C GLU A 47 -2.98 -6.60 2.07
N VAL A 48 -2.40 -5.67 1.31
CA VAL A 48 -2.59 -4.23 1.51
C VAL A 48 -3.64 -3.73 0.54
N ASP A 49 -4.83 -3.41 1.05
CA ASP A 49 -5.83 -2.68 0.28
C ASP A 49 -5.57 -1.17 0.34
N TYR A 50 -4.96 -0.67 -0.73
CA TYR A 50 -4.65 0.74 -0.89
C TYR A 50 -5.89 1.62 -1.07
N ASN A 51 -7.08 1.08 -1.32
CA ASN A 51 -8.29 1.90 -1.45
C ASN A 51 -8.89 2.29 -0.10
N THR A 52 -8.78 1.40 0.89
CA THR A 52 -9.35 1.57 2.24
C THR A 52 -8.32 2.01 3.27
N ASP A 53 -7.06 1.58 3.15
CA ASP A 53 -5.98 1.97 4.06
C ASP A 53 -5.38 3.33 3.65
N ILE A 54 -5.84 4.39 4.33
CA ILE A 54 -5.46 5.78 4.05
C ILE A 54 -3.94 5.99 4.17
N LEU A 55 -3.30 5.39 5.18
CA LEU A 55 -1.86 5.54 5.40
C LEU A 55 -1.07 4.78 4.34
N ALA A 56 -1.50 3.57 3.97
CA ALA A 56 -0.89 2.84 2.86
C ALA A 56 -0.99 3.62 1.54
N LYS A 57 -2.17 4.16 1.23
CA LYS A 57 -2.39 4.99 0.03
C LYS A 57 -1.47 6.21 0.00
N GLN A 58 -1.32 6.87 1.14
CA GLN A 58 -0.43 8.03 1.26
C GLN A 58 1.03 7.65 1.02
N LEU A 59 1.54 6.62 1.72
CA LEU A 59 2.91 6.14 1.56
C LEU A 59 3.21 5.68 0.13
N LEU A 60 2.28 4.97 -0.51
CA LEU A 60 2.38 4.57 -1.91
C LEU A 60 2.55 5.79 -2.83
N LYS A 61 1.73 6.82 -2.64
CA LYS A 61 1.78 8.05 -3.43
C LYS A 61 3.06 8.85 -3.21
N ASP A 62 3.52 8.93 -1.96
CA ASP A 62 4.78 9.58 -1.61
C ASP A 62 5.95 8.83 -2.28
N LEU A 63 6.02 7.51 -2.11
CA LEU A 63 7.08 6.71 -2.71
C LEU A 63 7.07 6.76 -4.24
N ALA A 64 5.89 6.72 -4.85
CA ALA A 64 5.76 6.88 -6.30
C ALA A 64 6.35 8.21 -6.79
N ARG A 65 6.15 9.32 -6.05
CA ARG A 65 6.79 10.61 -6.38
C ARG A 65 8.32 10.53 -6.24
N TYR A 66 8.82 9.88 -5.21
CA TYR A 66 10.28 9.77 -5.00
C TYR A 66 10.93 8.92 -6.10
N ILE A 67 10.32 7.79 -6.48
CA ILE A 67 10.78 6.96 -7.61
C ILE A 67 10.71 7.76 -8.92
N TRP A 68 9.61 8.48 -9.15
CA TRP A 68 9.43 9.26 -10.37
C TRP A 68 10.50 10.34 -10.56
N ASN A 69 10.96 10.94 -9.45
CA ASN A 69 11.98 11.99 -9.43
C ASN A 69 13.40 11.46 -9.17
N ASP A 70 13.60 10.14 -9.24
CA ASP A 70 14.90 9.48 -9.06
C ASP A 70 15.59 9.77 -7.71
N CYS A 71 14.78 9.95 -6.65
CA CYS A 71 15.26 10.20 -5.28
C CYS A 71 14.78 9.13 -4.29
N ARG A 72 14.55 7.91 -4.76
CA ARG A 72 14.00 6.79 -3.97
C ARG A 72 14.77 6.52 -2.68
N ASP A 73 16.08 6.73 -2.68
CA ASP A 73 16.99 6.53 -1.56
C ASP A 73 16.75 7.47 -0.38
N GLU A 74 16.11 8.63 -0.60
CA GLU A 74 15.76 9.57 0.47
C GLU A 74 14.45 9.20 1.19
N PHE A 75 13.61 8.36 0.58
CA PHE A 75 12.26 8.07 1.07
C PHE A 75 12.27 7.41 2.45
N GLU A 76 13.07 6.37 2.64
CA GLU A 76 13.02 5.55 3.86
C GLU A 76 13.38 6.37 5.10
N ALA A 77 14.43 7.19 5.00
CA ALA A 77 14.83 8.08 6.09
C ALA A 77 13.77 9.15 6.37
N ARG A 78 13.10 9.66 5.33
CA ARG A 78 12.11 10.75 5.47
C ARG A 78 10.79 10.30 6.09
N PHE A 79 10.36 9.08 5.80
CA PHE A 79 9.06 8.51 6.18
C PHE A 79 9.18 7.36 7.19
N GLN A 80 10.34 7.21 7.85
CA GLN A 80 10.61 6.13 8.79
C GLN A 80 9.53 6.01 9.87
N HIS A 81 9.09 7.15 10.42
CA HIS A 81 8.06 7.18 11.47
C HIS A 81 6.71 6.65 10.94
N GLU A 82 6.30 7.09 9.76
CA GLU A 82 5.07 6.68 9.09
C GLU A 82 5.10 5.19 8.73
N ILE A 83 6.25 4.68 8.26
CA ILE A 83 6.44 3.25 7.95
C ILE A 83 6.31 2.39 9.21
N ILE A 84 6.94 2.80 10.31
CA ILE A 84 6.84 2.08 11.59
C ILE A 84 5.39 2.08 12.08
N LYS A 85 4.73 3.24 12.04
CA LYS A 85 3.32 3.35 12.42
C LYS A 85 2.45 2.45 11.55
N PHE A 86 2.63 2.50 10.24
CA PHE A 86 1.90 1.68 9.28
C PHE A 86 2.00 0.18 9.60
N ARG A 87 3.23 -0.31 9.81
CA ARG A 87 3.47 -1.70 10.17
C ARG A 87 2.82 -2.07 11.50
N ASN A 88 2.98 -1.25 12.53
CA ASN A 88 2.42 -1.52 13.86
C ASN A 88 0.89 -1.54 13.85
N ASP A 89 0.26 -0.56 13.21
CA ASP A 89 -1.20 -0.47 13.08
C ASP A 89 -1.77 -1.71 12.38
N ARG A 90 -1.04 -2.26 11.39
CA ARG A 90 -1.41 -3.50 10.70
C ARG A 90 -1.27 -4.73 11.58
N MET A 91 -0.13 -4.89 12.25
CA MET A 91 0.10 -6.02 13.14
C MET A 91 -0.98 -6.11 14.24
N VAL A 92 -1.41 -4.97 14.79
CA VAL A 92 -2.51 -4.93 15.76
C VAL A 92 -3.83 -5.39 15.14
N ARG A 93 -4.17 -4.93 13.93
CA ARG A 93 -5.41 -5.35 13.25
C ARG A 93 -5.42 -6.84 12.93
N LEU A 94 -4.31 -7.38 12.42
CA LEU A 94 -4.17 -8.80 12.13
C LEU A 94 -4.35 -9.64 13.39
N TYR A 95 -3.66 -9.28 14.48
CA TYR A 95 -3.78 -9.97 15.75
C TYR A 95 -5.22 -9.96 16.31
N VAL A 96 -5.92 -8.83 16.24
CA VAL A 96 -7.33 -8.75 16.66
C VAL A 96 -8.19 -9.66 15.80
N SER A 97 -7.99 -9.66 14.47
CA SER A 97 -8.77 -10.51 13.57
C SER A 97 -8.52 -12.01 13.79
N GLU A 98 -7.29 -12.43 14.04
CA GLU A 98 -6.95 -13.83 14.34
C GLU A 98 -7.59 -14.28 15.65
N ARG A 99 -7.60 -13.39 16.66
CA ARG A 99 -8.22 -13.67 17.95
C ARG A 99 -9.74 -13.80 17.85
N GLU A 100 -10.41 -12.89 17.13
CA GLU A 100 -11.86 -12.94 16.92
C GLU A 100 -12.29 -14.21 16.16
N VAL A 101 -11.47 -14.66 15.19
CA VAL A 101 -11.70 -15.93 14.47
C VAL A 101 -11.55 -17.13 15.41
N GLY A 102 -10.53 -17.14 16.28
CA GLY A 102 -10.33 -18.22 17.24
C GLY A 102 -11.45 -18.31 18.29
N GLU A 103 -11.97 -17.19 18.77
CA GLU A 103 -13.11 -17.15 19.70
C GLU A 103 -14.42 -17.60 19.03
N GLY A 104 -14.60 -17.36 17.73
CA GLY A 104 -15.78 -17.78 16.97
C GLY A 104 -15.85 -19.29 16.65
N GLU A 105 -14.71 -20.00 16.60
CA GLU A 105 -14.69 -21.44 16.38
C GLU A 105 -15.04 -22.24 17.65
N GLU A 106 -14.74 -21.72 18.85
CA GLU A 106 -15.00 -22.38 20.13
C GLU A 106 -16.51 -22.46 20.47
N ASP A 107 -17.31 -21.49 20.00
CA ASP A 107 -18.76 -21.39 20.24
C ASP A 107 -19.62 -22.31 19.33
N THR A 108 -18.99 -23.12 18.47
CA THR A 108 -19.70 -24.02 17.51
C THR A 108 -19.62 -25.50 17.86
N LEU A 109 -19.02 -25.87 19.00
CA LEU A 109 -19.08 -27.26 19.47
C LEU A 109 -20.52 -27.61 19.85
N PRO A 110 -21.17 -28.60 19.19
CA PRO A 110 -22.47 -29.04 19.62
C PRO A 110 -22.34 -29.65 21.02
N ASP A 111 -23.21 -29.25 21.95
CA ASP A 111 -23.41 -29.93 23.23
C ASP A 111 -23.64 -31.43 22.93
N VAL A 112 -22.66 -32.26 23.32
CA VAL A 112 -22.73 -33.73 23.24
C VAL A 112 -23.43 -34.29 24.47
#